data_AF-A0A938QMA1-F1
#
_entry.id   AF-A0A938QMA1-F1
#
_cell.length_a   1.000
_cell.length_b   1.000
_cell.length_c   1.000
_cell.angle_alpha   90.00
_cell.angle_beta   90.00
_cell.angle_gamma   90.00
#
_symmetry.space_group_name_H-M   'P 1'
#
loop_
_entity.id
_entity.type
_entity.pdbx_description
1 polymer ?
#
loop_
_entity_poly.entity_id
_entity_poly.type
_entity_poly.pdbx_seq_one_letter_code
_entity_poly.pdbx_strand_id
1 'polypeptide(L)'
;MGDTDWGNFWLDFKRKVFKNLHMFKKVIESRLAALRDLVGAKGVDGFLVAGLANRRYLSGFTAEDPDWGMLLVTPDRALLFTDFRYQVWAQQEAPAFHIVTYKESLDKTLPDYLKDLRVGHLGFEEVYFTYRQYHRFKKSAQEAGLKV
;
A
#
# COMPACT_ATOMS: atom_id res chain seq x y z
N MET A 1 -40.17 -32.39 -4.27
CA MET A 1 -38.72 -32.21 -4.54
C MET A 1 -38.54 -30.80 -5.06
N GLY A 2 -38.01 -29.91 -4.22
CA GLY A 2 -37.85 -28.50 -4.56
C GLY A 2 -36.68 -28.32 -5.50
N ASP A 3 -36.98 -27.86 -6.71
CA ASP A 3 -36.00 -27.41 -7.68
C ASP A 3 -35.26 -26.21 -7.07
N THR A 4 -34.02 -26.43 -6.62
CA THR A 4 -33.22 -25.37 -6.02
C THR A 4 -32.56 -24.63 -7.17
N ASP A 5 -32.97 -23.38 -7.35
CA ASP A 5 -32.47 -22.48 -8.39
C ASP A 5 -31.04 -22.00 -8.07
N TRP A 6 -30.10 -22.94 -8.15
CA TRP A 6 -28.68 -22.71 -7.94
C TRP A 6 -28.13 -21.70 -8.96
N GLY A 7 -28.69 -21.63 -10.15
CA GLY A 7 -28.28 -20.68 -11.20
C GLY A 7 -28.46 -19.23 -10.76
N ASN A 8 -29.65 -18.87 -10.28
CA ASN A 8 -29.93 -17.51 -9.81
C ASN A 8 -29.21 -17.19 -8.50
N PHE A 9 -29.04 -18.16 -7.61
CA PHE A 9 -28.22 -17.98 -6.40
C PHE A 9 -26.77 -17.62 -6.73
N TRP A 10 -26.12 -18.36 -7.64
CA TRP A 10 -24.74 -18.11 -8.03
C TRP A 10 -24.56 -16.76 -8.76
N LEU A 11 -25.54 -16.37 -9.59
CA LEU A 11 -25.54 -15.06 -10.25
C LEU A 11 -25.69 -13.90 -9.26
N ASP A 12 -26.64 -13.99 -8.33
CA ASP A 12 -26.84 -12.94 -7.32
C ASP A 12 -25.69 -12.86 -6.33
N PHE A 13 -25.14 -14.01 -5.91
CA PHE A 13 -23.94 -14.08 -5.09
C PHE A 13 -22.76 -13.38 -5.77
N LYS A 14 -22.45 -13.71 -7.03
CA LYS A 14 -21.40 -13.04 -7.81
C LYS A 14 -21.67 -11.54 -7.89
N ARG A 15 -22.90 -11.12 -8.23
CA ARG A 15 -23.25 -9.70 -8.37
C ARG A 15 -23.05 -8.94 -7.07
N LYS A 16 -23.44 -9.53 -5.93
CA LYS A 16 -23.28 -8.94 -4.59
C LYS A 16 -21.81 -8.85 -4.18
N VAL A 17 -21.03 -9.92 -4.41
CA VAL A 17 -19.57 -9.94 -4.15
C VAL A 17 -18.85 -8.89 -5.01
N PHE A 18 -19.12 -8.83 -6.31
CA PHE A 18 -18.52 -7.84 -7.21
C PHE A 18 -18.91 -6.42 -6.81
N LYS A 19 -20.18 -6.17 -6.46
CA LYS A 19 -20.64 -4.86 -5.99
C LYS A 19 -19.93 -4.45 -4.70
N ASN A 20 -19.76 -5.38 -3.77
CA ASN A 20 -19.03 -5.13 -2.51
C ASN A 20 -17.55 -4.82 -2.76
N LEU A 21 -16.91 -5.55 -3.67
CA LEU A 21 -15.51 -5.31 -4.04
C LEU A 21 -15.31 -3.93 -4.67
N HIS A 22 -16.20 -3.53 -5.60
CA HIS A 22 -16.18 -2.19 -6.20
C HIS A 22 -16.44 -1.09 -5.17
N MET A 23 -17.40 -1.31 -4.27
CA MET A 23 -17.70 -0.36 -3.20
C MET A 23 -16.50 -0.18 -2.27
N PHE A 24 -15.87 -1.28 -1.85
CA PHE A 24 -14.69 -1.26 -1.00
C PHE A 24 -13.51 -0.55 -1.67
N LYS A 25 -13.24 -0.87 -2.94
CA LYS A 25 -12.21 -0.19 -3.73
C LYS A 25 -12.45 1.32 -3.80
N LYS A 26 -13.69 1.76 -4.05
CA LYS A 26 -14.06 3.18 -4.10
C LYS A 26 -13.84 3.90 -2.76
N VAL A 27 -14.14 3.24 -1.64
CA VAL A 27 -13.87 3.78 -0.30
C VAL A 27 -12.37 3.95 -0.09
N ILE A 28 -11.56 2.96 -0.47
CA ILE A 28 -10.09 3.03 -0.40
C ILE A 28 -9.55 4.17 -1.28
N GLU A 29 -10.01 4.29 -2.52
CA GLU A 29 -9.62 5.39 -3.42
C GLU A 29 -9.94 6.77 -2.84
N SER A 30 -11.09 6.93 -2.17
CA SER A 30 -11.43 8.18 -1.48
C SER A 30 -10.49 8.50 -0.32
N ARG A 31 -10.02 7.49 0.42
CA ARG A 31 -9.07 7.67 1.52
C ARG A 31 -7.69 8.05 0.99
N LEU A 32 -7.28 7.42 -0.12
CA LEU A 32 -6.03 7.77 -0.81
C LEU A 32 -6.06 9.20 -1.35
N ALA A 33 -7.19 9.65 -1.91
CA ALA A 33 -7.35 11.03 -2.33
C ALA A 33 -7.16 12.01 -1.15
N ALA A 34 -7.82 11.75 -0.02
CA ALA A 34 -7.66 12.58 1.19
C ALA A 34 -6.21 12.60 1.72
N LEU A 35 -5.52 11.45 1.69
CA LEU A 35 -4.10 11.41 2.06
C LEU A 35 -3.25 12.23 1.08
N ARG A 36 -3.49 12.14 -0.23
CA ARG A 36 -2.76 12.91 -1.24
C ARG A 36 -2.94 14.41 -1.07
N ASP A 37 -4.15 14.86 -0.74
CA ASP A 37 -4.41 16.28 -0.46
C ASP A 37 -3.58 16.76 0.75
N LEU A 38 -3.51 15.94 1.80
CA LEU A 38 -2.71 16.24 2.99
C LEU A 38 -1.21 16.25 2.71
N VAL A 39 -0.72 15.27 1.95
CA VAL A 39 0.68 15.15 1.51
C VAL A 39 1.07 16.37 0.67
N GLY A 40 0.25 16.74 -0.32
CA GLY A 40 0.46 17.91 -1.15
C GLY A 40 0.46 19.21 -0.35
N ALA A 41 -0.48 19.39 0.60
CA ALA A 41 -0.54 20.56 1.47
C ALA A 41 0.69 20.70 2.39
N LYS A 42 1.41 19.61 2.66
CA LYS A 42 2.64 19.60 3.46
C LYS A 42 3.92 19.74 2.62
N GLY A 43 3.81 19.82 1.30
CA GLY A 43 4.96 19.98 0.40
C GLY A 43 5.86 18.74 0.33
N VAL A 44 5.31 17.55 0.58
CA VAL A 44 6.02 16.27 0.43
C VAL A 44 5.59 15.58 -0.86
N ASP A 45 6.53 14.90 -1.53
CA ASP A 45 6.33 14.24 -2.83
C ASP A 45 5.81 12.80 -2.68
N GLY A 46 5.91 12.25 -1.47
CA GLY A 46 5.40 10.93 -1.14
C GLY A 46 5.29 10.74 0.36
N PHE A 47 4.52 9.73 0.76
CA PHE A 47 4.34 9.37 2.16
C PHE A 47 4.46 7.86 2.36
N LEU A 48 5.29 7.48 3.33
CA LEU A 48 5.57 6.10 3.70
C LEU A 48 4.76 5.72 4.94
N VAL A 49 3.87 4.73 4.80
CA VAL A 49 2.99 4.25 5.87
C VAL A 49 3.44 2.87 6.33
N ALA A 50 3.80 2.75 7.61
CA ALA A 50 4.25 1.53 8.25
C ALA A 50 3.30 1.03 9.34
N GLY A 51 2.49 1.91 9.92
CA GLY A 51 1.55 1.55 10.98
C GLY A 51 0.48 0.58 10.52
N LEU A 52 0.28 -0.52 11.25
CA LEU A 52 -0.69 -1.58 10.93
C LEU A 52 -2.11 -1.05 10.70
N ALA A 53 -2.60 -0.22 11.62
CA ALA A 53 -3.95 0.35 11.53
C ALA A 53 -4.10 1.26 10.31
N ASN A 54 -3.10 2.09 10.04
CA ASN A 54 -3.10 3.03 8.91
C ASN A 54 -2.94 2.30 7.59
N ARG A 55 -2.07 1.28 7.52
CA ARG A 55 -1.95 0.37 6.38
C ARG A 55 -3.28 -0.28 6.06
N ARG A 56 -3.94 -0.88 7.06
CA ARG A 56 -5.25 -1.54 6.87
C ARG A 56 -6.33 -0.53 6.45
N TYR A 57 -6.36 0.64 7.08
CA TYR A 57 -7.31 1.70 6.72
C TYR A 57 -7.14 2.18 5.28
N LEU A 58 -5.89 2.38 4.84
CA LEU A 58 -5.57 2.96 3.53
C LEU A 58 -5.53 1.93 2.39
N SER A 59 -5.30 0.64 2.68
CA SER A 59 -5.15 -0.39 1.64
C SER A 59 -6.17 -1.51 1.70
N GLY A 60 -6.77 -1.75 2.87
CA GLY A 60 -7.56 -2.95 3.15
C GLY A 60 -6.73 -4.18 3.53
N PHE A 61 -5.40 -4.15 3.37
CA PHE A 61 -4.52 -5.28 3.65
C PHE A 61 -4.49 -5.60 5.16
N THR A 62 -4.84 -6.84 5.49
CA THR A 62 -5.17 -7.27 6.86
C THR A 62 -4.08 -8.07 7.56
N ALA A 63 -2.94 -8.32 6.91
CA ALA A 63 -1.80 -8.93 7.59
C ALA A 63 -1.50 -8.20 8.91
N GLU A 64 -1.15 -8.93 9.95
CA GLU A 64 -1.03 -8.35 11.31
C GLU A 64 0.40 -8.02 11.69
N ASP A 65 1.40 -8.52 10.96
CA ASP A 65 2.79 -8.21 11.27
C ASP A 65 3.21 -6.88 10.61
N PRO A 66 3.88 -6.02 11.38
CA PRO A 66 4.33 -4.71 10.92
C PRO A 66 5.44 -4.79 9.85
N ASP A 67 6.24 -5.86 9.82
CA ASP A 67 7.36 -6.02 8.88
C ASP A 67 6.90 -6.54 7.49
N TRP A 68 5.64 -6.98 7.34
CA TRP A 68 5.17 -7.67 6.12
C TRP A 68 4.41 -6.77 5.15
N GLY A 69 4.46 -5.46 5.31
CA GLY A 69 3.73 -4.56 4.42
C GLY A 69 3.97 -3.09 4.71
N MET A 70 4.48 -2.35 3.73
CA MET A 70 4.63 -0.90 3.81
C MET A 70 4.00 -0.23 2.59
N LEU A 71 3.29 0.87 2.80
CA LEU A 71 2.67 1.62 1.72
C LEU A 71 3.53 2.80 1.32
N LEU A 72 3.69 3.03 0.03
CA LEU A 72 4.17 4.30 -0.52
C LEU A 72 3.02 4.93 -1.31
N VAL A 73 2.59 6.11 -0.88
CA VAL A 73 1.58 6.90 -1.59
C VAL A 73 2.22 8.17 -2.11
N THR A 74 2.16 8.36 -3.42
CA THR A 74 2.56 9.60 -4.12
C THR A 74 1.31 10.29 -4.67
N PRO A 75 1.42 11.50 -5.25
CA PRO A 75 0.28 12.17 -5.88
C PRO A 75 -0.47 11.31 -6.91
N ASP A 76 0.23 10.40 -7.58
CA ASP A 76 -0.29 9.65 -8.73
C ASP A 76 -0.14 8.11 -8.63
N ARG A 77 0.54 7.60 -7.60
CA ARG A 77 0.73 6.15 -7.38
C ARG A 77 0.41 5.75 -5.94
N ALA A 78 0.12 4.46 -5.79
CA ALA A 78 -0.08 3.80 -4.51
C ALA A 78 0.56 2.41 -4.62
N LEU A 79 1.59 2.16 -3.84
CA LEU A 79 2.37 0.93 -3.87
C LEU A 79 2.31 0.25 -2.50
N LEU A 80 2.22 -1.08 -2.50
CA LEU A 80 2.31 -1.90 -1.30
C LEU A 80 3.53 -2.80 -1.45
N PHE A 81 4.55 -2.54 -0.65
CA PHE A 81 5.76 -3.34 -0.60
C PHE A 81 5.57 -4.50 0.38
N THR A 82 5.88 -5.71 -0.07
CA THR A 82 5.80 -6.94 0.75
C THR A 82 6.87 -7.95 0.32
N ASP A 83 7.12 -8.97 1.14
CA ASP A 83 7.84 -10.17 0.69
C ASP A 83 6.91 -11.19 0.00
N PHE A 84 7.51 -12.20 -0.62
CA PHE A 84 6.83 -13.18 -1.46
C PHE A 84 5.77 -14.00 -0.71
N ARG A 85 5.87 -14.15 0.61
CA ARG A 85 4.92 -14.95 1.41
C ARG A 85 3.53 -14.33 1.42
N TYR A 86 3.44 -12.99 1.32
CA TYR A 86 2.18 -12.25 1.36
C TYR A 86 1.77 -11.65 0.02
N GLN A 87 2.55 -11.85 -1.05
CA GLN A 87 2.25 -11.28 -2.36
C GLN A 87 0.82 -11.59 -2.83
N VAL A 88 0.43 -12.86 -2.82
CA VAL A 88 -0.91 -13.29 -3.28
C VAL A 88 -2.00 -12.70 -2.40
N TRP A 89 -1.78 -12.63 -1.09
CA TRP A 89 -2.73 -12.06 -0.14
C TRP A 89 -2.90 -10.55 -0.36
N ALA A 90 -1.79 -9.82 -0.50
CA ALA A 90 -1.80 -8.40 -0.79
C ALA A 90 -2.51 -8.08 -2.13
N GLN A 91 -2.30 -8.91 -3.16
CA GLN A 91 -3.00 -8.77 -4.45
C GLN A 91 -4.52 -8.93 -4.32
N GLN A 92 -4.99 -9.79 -3.41
CA GLN A 92 -6.42 -10.02 -3.20
C GLN A 92 -7.08 -8.90 -2.38
N GLU A 93 -6.38 -8.38 -1.37
CA GLU A 93 -6.97 -7.41 -0.42
C GLU A 93 -6.73 -5.95 -0.74
N ALA A 94 -5.69 -5.63 -1.51
CA ALA A 94 -5.32 -4.26 -1.85
C ALA A 94 -5.44 -3.98 -3.37
N PRO A 95 -6.63 -4.11 -3.99
CA PRO A 95 -6.81 -3.96 -5.44
C PRO A 95 -6.62 -2.51 -5.96
N ALA A 96 -6.48 -1.54 -5.05
CA ALA A 96 -6.15 -0.15 -5.38
C ALA A 96 -4.64 0.12 -5.39
N PHE A 97 -3.81 -0.88 -5.08
CA PHE A 97 -2.37 -0.75 -4.94
C PHE A 97 -1.63 -1.56 -6.00
N HIS A 98 -0.48 -1.05 -6.42
CA HIS A 98 0.51 -1.84 -7.12
C HIS A 98 1.33 -2.63 -6.10
N ILE A 99 1.29 -3.96 -6.17
CA ILE A 99 2.02 -4.82 -5.24
C ILE A 99 3.46 -4.97 -5.71
N VAL A 100 4.39 -4.58 -4.86
CA VAL A 100 5.83 -4.70 -5.08
C VAL A 100 6.38 -5.78 -4.15
N THR A 101 6.81 -6.89 -4.73
CA THR A 101 7.50 -7.94 -3.98
C THR A 101 9.00 -7.65 -3.94
N TYR A 102 9.55 -7.28 -2.78
CA TYR A 102 10.99 -7.11 -2.65
C TYR A 102 11.70 -8.47 -2.54
N LYS A 103 12.91 -8.58 -3.13
CA LYS A 103 13.69 -9.82 -3.15
C LYS A 103 14.52 -10.03 -1.89
N GLU A 104 15.18 -8.97 -1.42
CA GLU A 104 16.08 -9.03 -0.26
C GLU A 104 15.48 -8.29 0.92
N SER A 105 15.27 -6.99 0.74
CA SER A 105 14.74 -6.13 1.80
C SER A 105 14.15 -4.84 1.22
N LEU A 106 13.32 -4.19 2.03
CA LEU A 106 12.69 -2.93 1.65
C LEU A 106 13.72 -1.80 1.47
N ASP A 107 14.75 -1.72 2.31
CA ASP A 107 15.79 -0.68 2.22
C ASP A 107 16.61 -0.74 0.93
N LYS A 108 16.73 -1.93 0.32
CA LYS A 108 17.37 -2.10 -0.99
C LYS A 108 16.44 -1.82 -2.16
N THR A 109 15.13 -2.00 -1.98
CA THR A 109 14.14 -1.90 -3.07
C THR A 109 13.54 -0.50 -3.16
N LEU A 110 13.24 0.12 -2.00
CA LEU A 110 12.58 1.41 -1.91
C LEU A 110 13.31 2.54 -2.68
N PRO A 111 14.65 2.67 -2.64
CA PRO A 111 15.34 3.76 -3.32
C PRO A 111 15.11 3.82 -4.83
N ASP A 112 15.02 2.66 -5.50
CA ASP A 112 14.76 2.59 -6.94
C ASP A 112 13.37 3.17 -7.28
N TYR A 113 12.35 2.79 -6.50
CA TYR A 113 10.99 3.32 -6.67
C TYR A 113 10.89 4.80 -6.33
N LEU A 114 11.59 5.27 -5.30
CA LEU A 114 11.63 6.71 -4.98
C LEU A 114 12.24 7.51 -6.13
N LYS A 115 13.30 6.98 -6.76
CA LYS A 115 13.94 7.60 -7.92
C LYS A 115 13.04 7.61 -9.15
N ASP A 116 12.44 6.46 -9.48
CA ASP A 116 11.55 6.32 -10.64
C ASP A 116 10.31 7.22 -10.52
N LEU A 117 9.78 7.35 -9.30
CA LEU A 117 8.64 8.20 -8.98
C LEU A 117 9.04 9.67 -8.72
N ARG A 118 10.33 10.00 -8.80
CA ARG A 118 10.89 11.35 -8.57
C ARG A 118 10.50 11.94 -7.22
N VAL A 119 10.44 11.10 -6.17
CA VAL A 119 10.17 11.53 -4.79
C VAL A 119 11.42 12.19 -4.22
N GLY A 120 11.40 13.52 -4.09
CA GLY A 120 12.50 14.29 -3.50
C GLY A 120 12.35 14.47 -1.99
N HIS A 121 11.12 14.66 -1.52
CA HIS A 121 10.79 14.78 -0.11
C HIS A 121 9.80 13.68 0.31
N LEU A 122 10.29 12.71 1.09
CA LEU A 122 9.48 11.60 1.58
C LEU A 122 9.08 11.85 3.04
N GLY A 123 7.77 11.98 3.30
CA GLY A 123 7.22 11.92 4.66
C GLY A 123 7.07 10.48 5.15
N PHE A 124 7.11 10.28 6.46
CA PHE A 124 6.91 8.96 7.08
C PHE A 124 6.34 9.10 8.50
N GLU A 125 5.85 8.00 9.05
CA GLU A 125 5.28 7.94 10.39
C GLU A 125 6.35 7.68 11.45
N GLU A 126 6.88 8.72 12.10
CA GLU A 126 8.03 8.60 13.03
C GLU A 126 7.88 7.50 14.10
N VAL A 127 6.66 7.26 14.58
CA VAL A 127 6.35 6.30 15.65
C VAL A 127 6.62 4.84 15.24
N TYR A 128 6.59 4.55 13.93
CA TYR A 128 6.73 3.17 13.42
C TYR A 128 8.12 2.88 12.84
N PHE A 129 9.05 3.83 12.92
CA PHE A 129 10.41 3.64 12.46
C PHE A 129 11.37 3.69 13.64
N THR A 130 12.06 2.58 13.88
CA THR A 130 13.22 2.60 14.77
C THR A 130 14.31 3.49 14.19
N TYR A 131 15.14 4.08 15.06
CA TYR A 131 16.31 4.86 14.65
C TYR A 131 17.23 4.09 13.67
N ARG A 132 17.36 2.77 13.87
CA ARG A 132 18.12 1.88 12.98
C ARG A 132 17.50 1.79 11.58
N GLN A 133 16.18 1.64 11.47
CA GLN A 133 15.48 1.59 10.18
C GLN A 133 15.62 2.93 9.46
N TYR A 134 15.40 4.05 10.16
CA TYR A 134 15.58 5.38 9.60
C TYR A 134 17.00 5.56 9.01
N HIS A 135 18.04 5.20 9.75
CA HIS A 135 19.43 5.30 9.26
C HIS A 135 19.71 4.43 8.04
N ARG A 136 19.16 3.22 7.99
CA ARG A 136 19.29 2.33 6.82
C ARG A 136 18.63 2.95 5.59
N PHE A 137 17.38 3.37 5.70
CA PHE A 137 16.67 4.02 4.60
C PHE A 137 17.38 5.28 4.15
N LYS A 138 17.82 6.12 5.08
CA LYS A 138 18.57 7.35 4.78
C LYS A 138 19.84 7.05 3.99
N LYS A 139 20.64 6.08 4.45
CA LYS A 139 21.87 5.67 3.78
C LYS A 139 21.59 5.13 2.38
N SER A 140 20.66 4.19 2.23
CA SER A 140 20.33 3.60 0.93
C SER A 140 19.74 4.61 -0.06
N ALA A 141 18.94 5.56 0.42
CA ALA A 141 18.43 6.66 -0.40
C ALA A 141 19.56 7.62 -0.84
N GLN A 142 20.52 7.94 0.02
CA GLN A 142 21.70 8.75 -0.34
C GLN A 142 22.59 8.03 -1.37
N GLU A 143 22.82 6.73 -1.21
CA GLU A 143 23.57 5.91 -2.16
C GLU A 143 22.87 5.85 -3.54
N ALA A 144 21.54 5.94 -3.57
CA ALA A 144 20.75 6.05 -4.79
C ALA A 144 20.72 7.48 -5.40
N GLY A 145 21.38 8.45 -4.78
CA GLY A 145 21.46 9.85 -5.23
C GLY A 145 20.25 10.70 -4.85
N LEU A 146 19.42 10.26 -3.91
CA LEU A 146 18.30 11.02 -3.38
C LEU A 146 18.79 12.01 -2.30
N LYS A 147 18.12 13.15 -2.18
CA LYS A 147 18.37 14.10 -1.08
C LYS A 147 17.52 13.69 0.12
N VAL A 148 18.15 13.51 1.28
CA VAL A 148 17.55 12.89 2.48
C VAL A 148 18.04 13.53 3.76
#